data_AF-X6EWV2-F1
#
_entry.id   AF-X6EWV2-F1
#
_cell.length_a   1.000
_cell.length_b   1.000
_cell.length_c   1.000
_cell.angle_alpha   90.00
_cell.angle_beta   90.00
_cell.angle_gamma   90.00
#
_symmetry.space_group_name_H-M   'P 1'
#
loop_
_entity.id
_entity.type
_entity.pdbx_description
1 polymer ?
#
loop_
_entity_poly.entity_id
_entity_poly.type
_entity_poly.pdbx_seq_one_letter_code
_entity_poly.pdbx_strand_id
1 'polypeptide(L)'
;MRTGSIPFQFDLRELLGRARRQMRGRVGDVTLNLPFVSISVNPRDRERQIAREVVIRLKDRRVLSSCECCDGCIDNALASLQKVRTTLVDKQVELSSDDDGPLFLLLEAMAQGIRQFLTYEERLRSSEHLPLPEVSREFYRPLDVRQEYFDALELLRGHLSRCLRQVAAIAGMELPKDGLILHYQGEWQTDAYLPLF
;
A
#
# COMPACT_ATOMS: atom_id res chain seq x y z
N MET A 1 -19.77 -0.21 8.40
CA MET A 1 -19.90 -1.67 8.21
C MET A 1 -19.43 -1.93 6.80
N ARG A 2 -18.40 -2.76 6.60
CA ARG A 2 -17.73 -2.94 5.30
C ARG A 2 -18.71 -3.45 4.24
N THR A 3 -18.64 -2.93 3.03
CA THR A 3 -19.52 -3.39 1.94
C THR A 3 -18.81 -4.38 1.01
N GLY A 4 -17.47 -4.38 1.00
CA GLY A 4 -16.68 -5.15 0.04
C GLY A 4 -16.66 -4.53 -1.36
N SER A 5 -17.16 -3.30 -1.50
CA SER A 5 -17.10 -2.55 -2.76
C SER A 5 -15.66 -2.22 -3.15
N ILE A 6 -15.43 -2.08 -4.44
CA ILE A 6 -14.14 -1.65 -5.01
C ILE A 6 -14.34 -0.25 -5.58
N PRO A 7 -14.16 0.81 -4.78
CA PRO A 7 -14.44 2.19 -5.21
C PRO A 7 -13.50 2.69 -6.30
N PHE A 8 -12.28 2.14 -6.36
CA PHE A 8 -11.31 2.43 -7.40
C PHE A 8 -10.38 1.23 -7.60
N GLN A 9 -9.67 1.22 -8.73
CA GLN A 9 -8.68 0.20 -9.05
C GLN A 9 -7.29 0.83 -9.13
N PHE A 10 -6.28 0.09 -8.65
CA PHE A 10 -4.88 0.49 -8.78
C PHE A 10 -4.40 0.24 -10.22
N ASP A 11 -3.92 1.29 -10.88
CA ASP A 11 -3.14 1.16 -12.10
C ASP A 11 -1.68 0.92 -11.74
N LEU A 12 -1.19 -0.31 -11.96
CA LEU A 12 0.23 -0.67 -11.79
C LEU A 12 0.86 -1.16 -13.11
N ARG A 13 0.20 -0.94 -14.25
CA ARG A 13 0.56 -1.60 -15.51
C ARG A 13 1.98 -1.28 -15.97
N GLU A 14 2.39 -0.02 -15.89
CA GLU A 14 3.75 0.39 -16.25
C GLU A 14 4.82 -0.25 -15.34
N LEU A 15 4.58 -0.23 -14.02
CA LEU A 15 5.48 -0.77 -13.01
C LEU A 15 5.65 -2.28 -13.18
N LEU A 16 4.54 -3.01 -13.31
CA LEU A 16 4.54 -4.45 -13.51
C LEU A 16 5.11 -4.84 -14.88
N GLY A 17 4.84 -4.05 -15.91
CA GLY A 17 5.45 -4.21 -17.24
C GLY A 17 6.97 -4.05 -17.20
N ARG A 18 7.48 -3.06 -16.45
CA ARG A 18 8.91 -2.88 -16.21
C ARG A 18 9.51 -4.06 -15.43
N ALA A 19 8.88 -4.46 -14.33
CA ALA A 19 9.31 -5.60 -13.51
C ALA A 19 9.43 -6.89 -14.33
N ARG A 20 8.42 -7.18 -15.16
CA ARG A 20 8.40 -8.34 -16.04
C ARG A 20 9.53 -8.32 -17.06
N ARG A 21 9.88 -7.14 -17.62
CA ARG A 21 10.99 -6.98 -18.56
C ARG A 21 12.35 -7.16 -17.90
N GLN A 22 12.56 -6.55 -16.74
CA GLN A 22 13.86 -6.55 -16.05
C GLN A 22 14.25 -7.93 -15.51
N MET A 23 13.26 -8.76 -15.14
CA MET A 23 13.50 -10.03 -14.43
C MET A 23 13.23 -11.28 -15.29
N ARG A 24 12.93 -11.13 -16.59
CA ARG A 24 12.66 -12.25 -17.48
C ARG A 24 13.89 -13.16 -17.60
N GLY A 25 13.73 -14.45 -17.27
CA GLY A 25 14.76 -15.47 -17.44
C GLY A 25 15.85 -15.49 -16.35
N ARG A 26 15.69 -14.72 -15.27
CA ARG A 26 16.60 -14.76 -14.13
C ARG A 26 16.18 -15.86 -13.14
N VAL A 27 17.16 -16.60 -12.63
CA VAL A 27 16.99 -17.49 -11.47
C VAL A 27 17.38 -16.70 -10.23
N GLY A 28 16.46 -16.61 -9.28
CA GLY A 28 16.62 -15.83 -8.05
C GLY A 28 16.41 -16.66 -6.79
N ASP A 29 17.02 -16.25 -5.68
CA ASP A 29 16.87 -16.86 -4.36
C ASP A 29 15.57 -16.47 -3.65
N VAL A 30 14.99 -15.32 -4.02
CA VAL A 30 13.70 -14.82 -3.50
C VAL A 30 12.69 -14.74 -4.63
N THR A 31 11.47 -15.25 -4.41
CA THR A 31 10.34 -15.06 -5.35
C THR A 31 9.42 -13.97 -4.83
N LEU A 32 9.28 -12.89 -5.61
CA LEU A 32 8.32 -11.84 -5.35
C LEU A 32 7.02 -12.11 -6.10
N ASN A 33 5.91 -12.03 -5.37
CA ASN A 33 4.58 -12.17 -5.92
C ASN A 33 3.91 -10.79 -5.94
N LEU A 34 3.63 -10.30 -7.14
CA LEU A 34 2.91 -9.05 -7.42
C LEU A 34 1.57 -9.39 -8.10
N PRO A 35 0.64 -8.42 -8.24
CA PRO A 35 -0.56 -8.66 -9.04
C PRO A 35 -0.19 -9.16 -10.43
N PHE A 36 -0.76 -10.30 -10.83
CA PHE A 36 -0.61 -10.92 -12.15
C PHE A 36 0.78 -11.45 -12.54
N VAL A 37 1.83 -11.18 -11.76
CA VAL A 37 3.21 -11.59 -12.09
C VAL A 37 3.95 -12.10 -10.87
N SER A 38 4.69 -13.19 -11.05
CA SER A 38 5.68 -13.68 -10.09
C SER A 38 7.06 -13.59 -10.72
N ILE A 39 8.02 -13.05 -9.98
CA ILE A 39 9.39 -12.83 -10.44
C ILE A 39 10.38 -13.36 -9.42
N SER A 40 11.43 -14.04 -9.90
CA SER A 40 12.56 -14.44 -9.06
C SER A 40 13.65 -13.39 -9.11
N VAL A 41 14.15 -12.98 -7.94
CA VAL A 41 15.10 -11.89 -7.76
C VAL A 41 16.21 -12.31 -6.81
N ASN A 42 17.36 -11.62 -6.89
CA ASN A 42 18.48 -11.79 -5.96
C ASN A 42 18.75 -10.43 -5.28
N PRO A 43 18.18 -10.18 -4.09
CA PRO A 43 18.37 -8.90 -3.41
C PRO A 43 19.83 -8.72 -2.95
N ARG A 44 20.38 -7.52 -3.14
CA ARG A 44 21.72 -7.16 -2.65
C ARG A 44 21.71 -6.99 -1.13
N ASP A 45 22.86 -7.09 -0.48
CA ASP A 45 22.94 -6.94 0.99
C ASP A 45 22.43 -5.60 1.50
N ARG A 46 22.67 -4.53 0.73
CA ARG A 46 22.11 -3.20 1.00
C ARG A 46 20.57 -3.20 0.95
N GLU A 47 19.96 -3.86 -0.03
CA GLU A 47 18.51 -3.99 -0.11
C GLU A 47 17.97 -4.80 1.08
N ARG A 48 18.65 -5.90 1.46
CA ARG A 48 18.25 -6.67 2.64
C ARG A 48 18.28 -5.82 3.91
N GLN A 49 19.31 -5.01 4.10
CA GLN A 49 19.41 -4.09 5.23
C GLN A 49 18.26 -3.07 5.25
N ILE A 50 18.03 -2.38 4.13
CA ILE A 50 16.98 -1.36 4.03
C ILE A 50 15.59 -1.99 4.17
N ALA A 51 15.37 -3.18 3.61
CA ALA A 51 14.11 -3.92 3.75
C ALA A 51 13.78 -4.22 5.21
N ARG A 52 14.78 -4.60 6.04
CA ARG A 52 14.58 -4.78 7.48
C ARG A 52 14.08 -3.50 8.15
N GLU A 53 14.71 -2.37 7.83
CA GLU A 53 14.28 -1.08 8.38
C GLU A 53 12.86 -0.71 7.94
N VAL A 54 12.50 -0.96 6.69
CA VAL A 54 11.15 -0.72 6.17
C VAL A 54 10.13 -1.55 6.94
N VAL A 55 10.37 -2.86 7.12
CA VAL A 55 9.48 -3.73 7.90
C VAL A 55 9.30 -3.21 9.33
N ILE A 56 10.41 -2.89 10.01
CA ILE A 56 10.39 -2.40 11.40
C ILE A 56 9.64 -1.07 11.50
N ARG A 57 9.85 -0.14 10.57
CA ARG A 57 9.22 1.19 10.63
C ARG A 57 7.74 1.18 10.25
N LEU A 58 7.33 0.27 9.37
CA LEU A 58 5.97 0.23 8.86
C LEU A 58 5.02 -0.61 9.71
N LYS A 59 5.51 -1.65 10.41
CA LYS A 59 4.66 -2.59 11.16
C LYS A 59 3.71 -1.92 12.16
N ASP A 60 4.17 -0.86 12.84
CA ASP A 60 3.42 -0.18 13.90
C ASP A 60 2.68 1.08 13.40
N ARG A 61 2.71 1.36 12.09
CA ARG A 61 2.01 2.52 11.54
C ARG A 61 0.51 2.29 11.66
N ARG A 62 -0.21 3.28 12.22
CA ARG A 62 -1.66 3.20 12.51
C ARG A 62 -2.47 2.66 11.33
N VAL A 63 -2.16 3.11 10.11
CA VAL A 63 -2.86 2.63 8.91
C VAL A 63 -2.75 1.12 8.68
N LEU A 64 -1.70 0.47 9.18
CA LEU A 64 -1.48 -0.98 9.12
C LEU A 64 -1.80 -1.71 10.44
N SER A 65 -2.04 -0.99 11.53
CA SER A 65 -2.17 -1.59 12.87
C SER A 65 -3.50 -1.31 13.58
N SER A 66 -4.36 -0.44 13.05
CA SER A 66 -5.62 -0.06 13.70
C SER A 66 -6.77 0.15 12.71
N CYS A 67 -8.00 -0.13 13.15
CA CYS A 67 -9.22 0.17 12.41
C CYS A 67 -9.75 1.58 12.72
N GLU A 68 -10.49 2.15 11.78
CA GLU A 68 -11.21 3.42 11.93
C GLU A 68 -12.67 3.18 12.27
N CYS A 69 -13.23 4.05 13.13
CA CYS A 69 -14.65 4.04 13.49
C CYS A 69 -15.36 5.40 13.30
N CYS A 70 -14.61 6.49 13.09
CA CYS A 70 -15.13 7.85 12.99
C CYS A 70 -14.24 8.74 12.10
N ASP A 71 -14.67 9.97 11.83
CA ASP A 71 -13.95 10.89 10.93
C ASP A 71 -12.61 11.36 11.51
N GLY A 72 -12.50 11.48 12.84
CA GLY A 72 -11.20 11.73 13.48
C GLY A 72 -10.23 10.55 13.33
N CYS A 73 -10.72 9.31 13.23
CA CYS A 73 -9.86 8.17 12.94
C CYS A 73 -9.38 8.18 11.48
N ILE A 74 -10.24 8.61 10.55
CA ILE A 74 -9.89 8.83 9.14
C ILE A 74 -8.75 9.84 9.02
N ASP A 75 -8.85 10.99 9.69
CA ASP A 75 -7.82 12.04 9.63
C ASP A 75 -6.47 11.53 10.16
N ASN A 76 -6.50 10.77 11.25
CA ASN A 76 -5.31 10.13 11.81
C ASN A 76 -4.71 9.07 10.89
N ALA A 77 -5.55 8.32 10.15
CA ALA A 77 -5.10 7.36 9.15
C ALA A 77 -4.42 8.07 7.96
N LEU A 78 -5.00 9.16 7.47
CA LEU A 78 -4.41 10.02 6.45
C LEU A 78 -3.06 10.60 6.89
N ALA A 79 -2.97 11.12 8.11
CA ALA A 79 -1.70 11.60 8.67
C ALA A 79 -0.66 10.46 8.80
N SER A 80 -1.10 9.25 9.16
CA SER A 80 -0.22 8.06 9.18
C SER A 80 0.27 7.71 7.77
N LEU A 81 -0.59 7.77 6.75
CA LEU A 81 -0.21 7.49 5.36
C LEU A 81 0.84 8.46 4.83
N GLN A 82 0.74 9.74 5.20
CA GLN A 82 1.77 10.73 4.85
C GLN A 82 3.14 10.34 5.42
N LYS A 83 3.18 9.88 6.69
CA LYS A 83 4.42 9.40 7.32
C LYS A 83 4.97 8.13 6.66
N VAL A 84 4.10 7.21 6.24
CA VAL A 84 4.49 6.04 5.45
C VAL A 84 5.13 6.51 4.14
N ARG A 85 4.46 7.40 3.40
CA ARG A 85 4.96 7.95 2.13
C ARG A 85 6.33 8.61 2.28
N THR A 86 6.53 9.45 3.30
CA THR A 86 7.85 10.03 3.60
C THR A 86 8.90 8.94 3.82
N THR A 87 8.59 7.94 4.65
CA THR A 87 9.52 6.82 4.91
C THR A 87 9.89 6.07 3.62
N LEU A 88 8.91 5.82 2.73
CA LEU A 88 9.15 5.15 1.45
C LEU A 88 10.07 5.97 0.55
N VAL A 89 9.79 7.27 0.41
CA VAL A 89 10.60 8.19 -0.41
C VAL A 89 12.02 8.29 0.12
N ASP A 90 12.19 8.43 1.44
CA ASP A 90 13.53 8.46 2.07
C ASP A 90 14.34 7.19 1.73
N LYS A 91 13.68 6.02 1.76
CA LYS A 91 14.33 4.75 1.43
C LYS A 91 14.57 4.58 -0.08
N GLN A 92 13.74 5.15 -0.93
CA GLN A 92 14.02 5.23 -2.38
C GLN A 92 15.25 6.10 -2.65
N VAL A 93 15.39 7.24 -1.97
CA VAL A 93 16.58 8.10 -2.10
C VAL A 93 17.84 7.36 -1.64
N GLU A 94 17.75 6.61 -0.54
CA GLU A 94 18.86 5.77 -0.07
C GLU A 94 19.25 4.69 -1.09
N LEU A 95 18.27 4.16 -1.84
CA LEU A 95 18.45 3.19 -2.92
C LEU A 95 18.69 3.82 -4.30
N SER A 96 18.92 5.13 -4.41
CA SER A 96 19.02 5.82 -5.72
C SER A 96 20.13 5.30 -6.66
N SER A 97 21.11 4.57 -6.12
CA SER A 97 22.18 3.91 -6.90
C SER A 97 21.81 2.49 -7.34
N ASP A 98 20.68 1.97 -6.85
CA ASP A 98 20.14 0.62 -7.02
C ASP A 98 18.63 0.72 -7.39
N ASP A 99 18.27 1.70 -8.24
CA ASP A 99 16.87 2.04 -8.58
C ASP A 99 16.18 1.02 -9.50
N ASP A 100 16.94 0.04 -10.01
CA ASP A 100 16.45 -1.13 -10.74
C ASP A 100 16.26 -2.38 -9.86
N GLY A 101 16.51 -2.24 -8.55
CA GLY A 101 16.48 -3.34 -7.58
C GLY A 101 15.06 -3.81 -7.20
N PRO A 102 14.92 -5.08 -6.77
CA PRO A 102 13.65 -5.63 -6.30
C PRO A 102 13.01 -4.85 -5.15
N LEU A 103 13.81 -4.31 -4.22
CA LEU A 103 13.27 -3.51 -3.13
C LEU A 103 12.72 -2.18 -3.64
N PHE A 104 13.45 -1.50 -4.53
CA PHE A 104 13.03 -0.22 -5.10
C PHE A 104 11.65 -0.35 -5.79
N LEU A 105 11.47 -1.43 -6.57
CA LEU A 105 10.20 -1.77 -7.20
C LEU A 105 9.03 -1.88 -6.21
N LEU A 106 9.25 -2.53 -5.06
CA LEU A 106 8.21 -2.69 -4.02
C LEU A 106 7.90 -1.35 -3.34
N LEU A 107 8.91 -0.52 -3.08
CA LEU A 107 8.72 0.81 -2.51
C LEU A 107 7.95 1.71 -3.49
N GLU A 108 8.25 1.64 -4.79
CA GLU A 108 7.49 2.32 -5.82
C GLU A 108 6.04 1.86 -5.88
N ALA A 109 5.79 0.54 -5.83
CA ALA A 109 4.44 0.01 -5.84
C ALA A 109 3.63 0.56 -4.66
N MET A 110 4.19 0.51 -3.45
CA MET A 110 3.56 1.07 -2.24
C MET A 110 3.30 2.57 -2.38
N ALA A 111 4.30 3.34 -2.83
CA ALA A 111 4.17 4.79 -3.00
C ALA A 111 3.11 5.15 -4.06
N GLN A 112 3.06 4.40 -5.16
CA GLN A 112 2.07 4.55 -6.24
C GLN A 112 0.65 4.21 -5.75
N GLY A 113 0.49 3.14 -4.95
CA GLY A 113 -0.78 2.81 -4.31
C GLY A 113 -1.26 3.93 -3.38
N ILE A 114 -0.38 4.48 -2.54
CA ILE A 114 -0.71 5.62 -1.66
C ILE A 114 -1.10 6.84 -2.50
N ARG A 115 -0.36 7.15 -3.57
CA ARG A 115 -0.68 8.29 -4.44
C ARG A 115 -2.07 8.16 -5.05
N GLN A 116 -2.40 7.00 -5.62
CA GLN A 116 -3.71 6.77 -6.24
C GLN A 116 -4.86 6.85 -5.22
N PHE A 117 -4.66 6.29 -4.03
CA PHE A 117 -5.63 6.42 -2.94
C PHE A 117 -5.84 7.90 -2.55
N LEU A 118 -4.77 8.68 -2.37
CA LEU A 118 -4.89 10.09 -2.02
C LEU A 118 -5.59 10.89 -3.13
N THR A 119 -5.31 10.60 -4.41
CA THR A 119 -6.05 11.21 -5.53
C THR A 119 -7.53 10.85 -5.53
N TYR A 120 -7.89 9.61 -5.17
CA TYR A 120 -9.29 9.22 -5.03
C TYR A 120 -9.95 9.95 -3.83
N GLU A 121 -9.27 10.04 -2.69
CA GLU A 121 -9.75 10.78 -1.51
C GLU A 121 -10.00 12.27 -1.80
N GLU A 122 -9.09 12.91 -2.54
CA GLU A 122 -9.25 14.30 -2.98
C GLU A 122 -10.48 14.49 -3.88
N ARG A 123 -10.77 13.52 -4.77
CA ARG A 123 -11.96 13.52 -5.62
C ARG A 123 -13.23 13.39 -4.79
N LEU A 124 -13.25 12.49 -3.80
CA LEU A 124 -14.39 12.34 -2.89
C LEU A 124 -14.69 13.67 -2.19
N ARG A 125 -13.68 14.32 -1.63
CA ARG A 125 -13.83 15.63 -0.99
C ARG A 125 -14.32 16.72 -1.93
N SER A 126 -13.88 16.71 -3.18
CA SER A 126 -14.28 17.71 -4.19
C SER A 126 -15.70 17.51 -4.70
N SER A 127 -16.25 16.29 -4.59
CA SER A 127 -17.64 15.99 -4.93
C SER A 127 -18.66 16.47 -3.88
N GLU A 128 -18.18 16.94 -2.72
CA GLU A 128 -19.01 17.52 -1.66
C GLU A 128 -19.55 18.90 -2.10
N HIS A 129 -20.83 18.98 -2.45
CA HIS A 129 -21.54 20.23 -2.77
C HIS A 129 -22.73 20.52 -1.84
N LEU A 130 -22.83 19.85 -0.68
CA LEU A 130 -23.98 20.02 0.21
C LEU A 130 -23.53 20.39 1.63
N PRO A 131 -24.02 21.51 2.19
CA PRO A 131 -23.78 21.85 3.59
C PRO A 131 -24.49 20.82 4.47
N LEU A 132 -23.72 20.12 5.30
CA LEU A 132 -24.28 19.22 6.30
C LEU A 132 -24.85 20.03 7.49
N PRO A 133 -26.05 19.70 7.99
CA PRO A 133 -26.58 20.28 9.23
C PRO A 133 -25.72 19.80 10.40
N GLU A 134 -25.53 20.64 11.43
CA GLU A 134 -24.66 20.44 12.60
C GLU A 134 -24.55 18.98 13.09
N VAL A 135 -23.60 18.23 12.53
CA VAL A 135 -23.30 16.86 12.98
C VAL A 135 -22.23 16.94 14.08
N SER A 136 -22.31 16.02 15.04
CA SER A 136 -21.28 15.73 16.04
C SER A 136 -19.86 15.96 15.51
N ARG A 137 -18.97 16.56 16.32
CA ARG A 137 -17.55 16.81 15.98
C ARG A 137 -16.81 15.57 15.47
N GLU A 138 -17.30 14.37 15.77
CA GLU A 138 -16.69 13.09 15.39
C GLU A 138 -17.16 12.54 14.04
N PHE A 139 -18.25 13.08 13.48
CA PHE A 139 -18.95 12.53 12.31
C PHE A 139 -19.38 13.62 11.32
N TYR A 140 -18.43 14.42 10.85
CA TYR A 140 -18.69 15.56 9.96
C TYR A 140 -18.75 15.22 8.45
N ARG A 141 -18.38 14.01 8.02
CA ARG A 141 -18.53 13.56 6.62
C ARG A 141 -19.90 12.89 6.39
N PRO A 142 -20.46 12.98 5.17
CA PRO A 142 -21.62 12.17 4.77
C PRO A 142 -21.36 10.67 4.98
N LEU A 143 -22.41 9.91 5.29
CA LEU A 143 -22.28 8.48 5.61
C LEU A 143 -21.75 7.65 4.44
N ASP A 144 -22.24 7.93 3.23
CA ASP A 144 -21.83 7.36 1.96
C ASP A 144 -20.35 7.67 1.66
N VAL A 145 -19.94 8.93 1.78
CA VAL A 145 -18.53 9.33 1.60
C VAL A 145 -17.61 8.64 2.61
N ARG A 146 -18.05 8.55 3.87
CA ARG A 146 -17.30 7.82 4.90
C ARG A 146 -17.17 6.33 4.56
N GLN A 147 -18.23 5.72 4.04
CA GLN A 147 -18.22 4.31 3.67
C GLN A 147 -17.30 4.06 2.46
N GLU A 148 -17.35 4.93 1.43
CA GLU A 148 -16.43 4.90 0.30
C GLU A 148 -14.97 5.05 0.72
N TYR A 149 -14.70 5.96 1.66
CA TYR A 149 -13.36 6.10 2.24
C TYR A 149 -12.90 4.80 2.92
N PHE A 150 -13.74 4.19 3.75
CA PHE A 150 -13.37 2.95 4.43
C PHE A 150 -13.11 1.81 3.44
N ASP A 151 -13.95 1.65 2.43
CA ASP A 151 -13.76 0.60 1.42
C ASP A 151 -12.46 0.85 0.61
N ALA A 152 -12.17 2.10 0.25
CA ALA A 152 -10.91 2.48 -0.40
C ALA A 152 -9.67 2.25 0.48
N LEU A 153 -9.76 2.55 1.78
CA LEU A 153 -8.66 2.38 2.72
C LEU A 153 -8.33 0.89 2.91
N GLU A 154 -9.33 0.02 2.94
CA GLU A 154 -9.14 -1.43 3.02
C GLU A 154 -8.39 -1.97 1.80
N LEU A 155 -8.68 -1.47 0.59
CA LEU A 155 -7.92 -1.82 -0.61
C LEU A 155 -6.45 -1.41 -0.48
N LEU A 156 -6.19 -0.19 0.01
CA LEU A 156 -4.82 0.30 0.23
C LEU A 156 -4.09 -0.51 1.29
N ARG A 157 -4.75 -0.84 2.41
CA ARG A 157 -4.18 -1.72 3.46
C ARG A 157 -3.79 -3.08 2.91
N GLY A 158 -4.68 -3.68 2.12
CA GLY A 158 -4.43 -4.94 1.45
C GLY A 158 -3.23 -4.84 0.50
N HIS A 159 -3.12 -3.75 -0.26
CA HIS A 159 -1.99 -3.52 -1.15
C HIS A 159 -0.67 -3.37 -0.36
N LEU A 160 -0.63 -2.47 0.62
CA LEU A 160 0.55 -2.20 1.43
C LEU A 160 1.02 -3.43 2.22
N SER A 161 0.09 -4.20 2.80
CA SER A 161 0.42 -5.39 3.59
C SER A 161 1.00 -6.51 2.73
N ARG A 162 0.49 -6.70 1.49
CA ARG A 162 1.04 -7.68 0.55
C ARG A 162 2.41 -7.26 0.03
N CYS A 163 2.61 -5.97 -0.27
CA CYS A 163 3.94 -5.43 -0.56
C CYS A 163 4.90 -5.65 0.63
N LEU A 164 4.46 -5.36 1.86
CA LEU A 164 5.28 -5.53 3.07
C LEU A 164 5.69 -6.98 3.31
N ARG A 165 4.85 -7.96 2.94
CA ARG A 165 5.23 -9.38 2.91
C ARG A 165 6.39 -9.64 1.97
N GLN A 166 6.34 -9.09 0.76
CA GLN A 166 7.44 -9.25 -0.20
C GLN A 166 8.72 -8.55 0.29
N VAL A 167 8.59 -7.39 0.95
CA VAL A 167 9.72 -6.70 1.60
C VAL A 167 10.31 -7.54 2.74
N ALA A 168 9.47 -8.18 3.56
CA ALA A 168 9.93 -9.08 4.62
C ALA A 168 10.66 -10.31 4.06
N ALA A 169 10.20 -10.85 2.93
CA ALA A 169 10.89 -11.92 2.22
C ALA A 169 12.29 -11.48 1.74
N ILE A 170 12.42 -10.28 1.17
CA ILE A 170 13.73 -9.69 0.84
C ILE A 170 14.62 -9.54 2.08
N ALA A 171 14.05 -9.07 3.19
CA ALA A 171 14.76 -8.85 4.44
C ALA A 171 15.26 -10.14 5.12
N GLY A 172 14.74 -11.31 4.71
CA GLY A 172 14.92 -12.58 5.41
C GLY A 172 14.25 -12.56 6.80
N MET A 173 13.13 -11.86 6.92
CA MET A 173 12.40 -11.70 8.19
C MET A 173 11.04 -12.38 8.13
N GLU A 174 10.56 -12.86 9.29
CA GLU A 174 9.14 -13.13 9.44
C GLU A 174 8.35 -11.83 9.38
N LEU A 175 7.19 -11.89 8.73
CA LEU A 175 6.28 -10.75 8.73
C LEU A 175 5.70 -10.55 10.15
N PRO A 176 5.53 -9.29 10.60
CA PRO A 176 4.85 -8.99 11.85
C PRO A 176 3.48 -9.67 11.91
N LYS A 177 3.21 -10.37 13.02
CA LYS A 177 1.97 -11.10 13.27
C LYS A 177 0.92 -10.24 13.99
N ASP A 178 1.29 -9.01 14.34
CA ASP A 178 0.46 -8.06 15.08
C ASP A 178 -0.32 -7.13 14.14
N GLY A 179 -1.43 -6.60 14.63
CA GLY A 179 -2.22 -5.59 13.94
C GLY A 179 -3.01 -6.12 12.73
N LEU A 180 -3.32 -5.23 11.79
CA LEU A 180 -4.16 -5.57 10.64
C LEU A 180 -3.40 -6.29 9.51
N ILE A 181 -2.07 -6.24 9.53
CA ILE A 181 -1.21 -6.87 8.53
C ILE A 181 -1.59 -8.34 8.36
N LEU A 182 -1.84 -9.07 9.46
CA LEU A 182 -2.19 -10.50 9.45
C LEU A 182 -3.47 -10.79 8.63
N HIS A 183 -4.42 -9.85 8.58
CA HIS A 183 -5.70 -10.04 7.88
C HIS A 183 -5.57 -9.95 6.36
N TYR A 184 -4.46 -9.40 5.84
CA TYR A 184 -4.23 -9.26 4.41
C TYR A 184 -3.17 -10.24 3.88
N GLN A 185 -2.99 -11.37 4.57
CA GLN A 185 -1.99 -12.37 4.23
C GLN A 185 -2.39 -13.34 3.09
N GLY A 186 -3.57 -13.16 2.49
CA GLY A 186 -4.02 -13.94 1.34
C GLY A 186 -3.38 -13.53 0.01
N GLU A 187 -3.93 -14.12 -1.06
CA GLU A 187 -3.63 -13.78 -2.46
C GLU A 187 -3.96 -12.31 -2.78
N TRP A 188 -3.37 -11.82 -3.88
CA TRP A 188 -3.73 -10.51 -4.43
C TRP A 188 -5.19 -10.52 -4.89
N GLN A 189 -5.98 -9.56 -4.43
CA GLN A 189 -7.34 -9.35 -4.92
C GLN A 189 -7.25 -8.69 -6.29
N THR A 190 -7.21 -9.49 -7.34
CA THR A 190 -6.97 -9.04 -8.73
C THR A 190 -7.96 -7.98 -9.18
N ASP A 191 -9.21 -8.02 -8.70
CA ASP A 191 -10.27 -7.07 -9.05
C ASP A 191 -9.97 -5.64 -8.55
N ALA A 192 -9.05 -5.49 -7.58
CA ALA A 192 -8.59 -4.20 -7.10
C ALA A 192 -7.53 -3.55 -8.02
N TYR A 193 -7.12 -4.20 -9.11
CA TYR A 193 -6.06 -3.74 -10.01
C TYR A 193 -6.55 -3.70 -11.45
N LEU A 194 -6.07 -2.73 -12.23
CA LEU A 194 -6.25 -2.76 -13.68
C LEU A 194 -5.47 -3.94 -14.28
N PRO A 195 -6.08 -4.72 -15.20
CA PRO A 195 -5.43 -5.86 -15.81
C PRO A 195 -4.25 -5.43 -16.69
N LEU A 196 -3.29 -6.33 -16.88
CA LEU A 196 -2.09 -6.12 -17.69
C LEU A 196 -2.30 -6.25 -19.22
N PHE A 197 -3.53 -6.52 -19.66
CA PHE A 197 -3.88 -6.85 -21.05
C PHE A 197 -4.90 -5.89 -21.62
#